data_AF-A0A842M205-F1
#
_entry.id   AF-A0A842M205-F1
#
_cell.length_a   1.000
_cell.length_b   1.000
_cell.length_c   1.000
_cell.angle_alpha   90.00
_cell.angle_beta   90.00
_cell.angle_gamma   90.00
#
_symmetry.space_group_name_H-M   'P 1'
#
loop_
_entity.id
_entity.type
_entity.pdbx_description
1 polymer ?
#
loop_
_entity_poly.entity_id
_entity_poly.type
_entity_poly.pdbx_seq_one_letter_code
_entity_poly.pdbx_strand_id
1 'polypeptide(L)'
;PEVGEHFQIIVDRKGALDEMTVMVEVKKEYFSDRISDLMEIERKIEEALKNALNLRVNVELVEHGTIPRTSGKAKKVIDRREI
;
A
#
# COMPACT_ATOMS: atom_id res chain seq x y z
N PRO A 1 -12.58 1.58 -9.52
CA PRO A 1 -11.47 1.21 -8.62
C PRO A 1 -11.97 1.08 -7.18
N GLU A 2 -11.64 -0.06 -6.58
CA GLU A 2 -12.01 -0.57 -5.27
C GLU A 2 -11.25 0.16 -4.13
N VAL A 3 -10.08 0.70 -4.47
CA VAL A 3 -9.23 1.52 -3.60
C VAL A 3 -9.36 3.02 -3.87
N GLY A 4 -9.02 3.82 -2.87
CA GLY A 4 -8.97 5.27 -2.93
C GLY A 4 -7.69 5.82 -3.58
N GLU A 5 -7.57 7.14 -3.65
CA GLU A 5 -6.41 7.83 -4.25
C GLU A 5 -5.24 8.02 -3.26
N HIS A 6 -5.47 7.72 -1.98
CA HIS A 6 -4.46 7.86 -0.93
C HIS A 6 -3.68 6.57 -0.76
N PHE A 7 -2.36 6.72 -0.77
CA PHE A 7 -1.40 5.65 -0.57
C PHE A 7 -0.16 6.20 0.12
N GLN A 8 0.60 5.30 0.74
CA GLN A 8 1.91 5.57 1.32
C GLN A 8 2.82 4.37 1.06
N ILE A 9 4.03 4.65 0.62
CA ILE A 9 5.08 3.67 0.37
C ILE A 9 6.01 3.69 1.57
N ILE A 10 6.22 2.54 2.18
CA ILE A 10 7.21 2.32 3.22
C ILE A 10 8.32 1.49 2.60
N VAL A 11 9.54 1.99 2.66
CA VAL A 11 10.74 1.26 2.28
C VAL A 11 11.48 0.91 3.55
N ASP A 12 11.77 -0.37 3.73
CA ASP A 12 12.45 -0.92 4.91
C ASP A 12 13.61 -1.81 4.47
N ARG A 13 14.46 -2.21 5.42
CA ARG A 13 15.55 -3.16 5.20
C ARG A 13 15.48 -4.29 6.22
N LYS A 14 15.27 -5.52 5.72
CA LYS A 14 15.32 -6.75 6.54
C LYS A 14 16.57 -7.53 6.21
N GLY A 15 17.57 -7.40 7.09
CA GLY A 15 18.90 -7.98 6.86
C GLY A 15 19.56 -7.36 5.63
N ALA A 16 19.86 -8.17 4.62
CA ALA A 16 20.49 -7.73 3.38
C ALA A 16 19.50 -7.33 2.27
N LEU A 17 18.19 -7.39 2.53
CA LEU A 17 17.15 -7.17 1.51
C LEU A 17 16.34 -5.92 1.81
N ASP A 18 16.16 -5.09 0.79
CA ASP A 18 15.20 -3.99 0.84
C ASP A 18 13.79 -4.54 0.61
N GLU A 19 12.83 -4.11 1.42
CA GLU A 19 11.41 -4.46 1.29
C GLU A 19 10.59 -3.19 1.03
N MET A 20 9.71 -3.25 0.02
CA MET A 20 8.75 -2.18 -0.28
C MET A 20 7.35 -2.63 0.13
N THR A 21 6.69 -1.83 0.96
CA THR A 21 5.29 -1.98 1.32
C THR A 21 4.50 -0.78 0.82
N VAL A 22 3.42 -1.03 0.09
CA VAL A 22 2.51 0.01 -0.39
C VAL A 22 1.20 -0.10 0.39
N MET A 23 0.98 0.83 1.30
CA MET A 23 -0.28 0.99 2.01
C MET A 23 -1.26 1.74 1.12
N VAL A 24 -2.47 1.20 0.92
CA VAL A 24 -3.51 1.81 0.10
C VAL A 24 -4.82 1.85 0.87
N GLU A 25 -5.49 3.00 0.87
CA GLU A 25 -6.80 3.13 1.50
C GLU A 25 -7.87 2.40 0.69
N VAL A 26 -8.65 1.56 1.35
CA VAL A 26 -9.86 0.97 0.76
C VAL A 26 -11.01 1.97 0.87
N LYS A 27 -11.78 2.13 -0.20
CA LYS A 27 -12.98 2.97 -0.14
C LYS A 27 -14.00 2.35 0.80
N LYS A 28 -14.68 3.18 1.59
CA LYS A 28 -15.66 2.72 2.59
C LYS A 28 -16.77 1.82 2.01
N GLU A 29 -17.15 2.05 0.75
CA GLU A 29 -18.16 1.24 0.04
C GLU A 29 -17.67 -0.17 -0.37
N TYR A 30 -16.35 -0.39 -0.42
CA TYR A 30 -15.72 -1.69 -0.70
C TYR A 30 -15.05 -2.30 0.53
N PHE A 31 -15.20 -1.67 1.69
CA PHE A 31 -14.80 -2.25 2.96
C PHE A 31 -15.80 -3.37 3.29
N SER A 32 -15.52 -4.56 2.76
CA SER A 32 -16.36 -5.75 2.93
C SER A 32 -16.11 -6.35 4.30
N ASP A 33 -17.18 -6.82 4.96
CA ASP A 33 -17.07 -7.68 6.16
C ASP A 33 -16.45 -9.06 5.83
N ARG A 34 -16.23 -9.36 4.54
CA ARG A 34 -15.62 -10.61 4.07
C ARG A 34 -14.16 -10.41 3.75
N ILE A 35 -13.31 -11.08 4.53
CA ILE A 35 -11.85 -11.09 4.38
C ILE A 35 -11.43 -11.54 2.97
N SER A 36 -12.18 -12.46 2.33
CA SER A 36 -11.89 -12.95 0.98
C SER A 36 -11.81 -11.83 -0.06
N ASP A 37 -12.72 -10.85 0.03
CA ASP A 37 -12.83 -9.79 -0.97
C ASP A 37 -11.63 -8.83 -0.85
N LEU A 38 -11.19 -8.57 0.39
CA LEU A 38 -9.99 -7.78 0.67
C LEU A 38 -8.73 -8.47 0.15
N MET A 39 -8.60 -9.79 0.35
CA MET A 39 -7.47 -10.56 -0.17
C MET A 39 -7.39 -10.53 -1.71
N GLU A 40 -8.53 -10.56 -2.39
CA GLU A 40 -8.57 -10.45 -3.87
C GLU A 40 -8.12 -9.07 -4.35
N ILE A 41 -8.54 -8.00 -3.66
CA ILE A 41 -8.10 -6.63 -3.96
C ILE A 41 -6.59 -6.49 -3.74
N GLU A 42 -6.08 -6.96 -2.62
CA GLU A 42 -4.65 -6.95 -2.30
C GLU A 42 -3.84 -7.65 -3.41
N ARG A 43 -4.20 -8.89 -3.75
CA ARG A 43 -3.51 -9.68 -4.78
C ARG A 43 -3.53 -8.98 -6.15
N LYS A 44 -4.66 -8.38 -6.52
CA LYS A 44 -4.81 -7.65 -7.78
C LYS A 44 -3.86 -6.45 -7.86
N ILE A 45 -3.68 -5.73 -6.75
CA ILE A 45 -2.76 -4.58 -6.68
C ILE A 45 -1.31 -5.07 -6.71
N GLU A 46 -0.98 -6.13 -5.96
CA GLU A 46 0.36 -6.73 -5.98
C GLU A 46 0.76 -7.19 -7.39
N GLU A 47 -0.13 -7.90 -8.09
CA GLU A 47 0.10 -8.34 -9.47
C GLU A 47 0.30 -7.16 -10.42
N ALA A 48 -0.53 -6.11 -10.30
CA ALA A 48 -0.40 -4.91 -11.13
C ALA A 48 0.92 -4.18 -10.90
N LEU A 49 1.33 -4.00 -9.63
CA LEU A 49 2.59 -3.36 -9.27
C LEU A 49 3.79 -4.20 -9.70
N LYS A 50 3.73 -5.52 -9.51
CA LYS A 50 4.76 -6.44 -9.98
C LYS A 50 4.92 -6.36 -11.49
N ASN A 51 3.83 -6.34 -12.25
CA ASN A 51 3.89 -6.25 -13.71
C ASN A 51 4.44 -4.90 -14.19
N ALA A 52 4.08 -3.81 -13.52
CA ALA A 52 4.51 -2.47 -13.89
C ALA A 52 5.97 -2.17 -13.51
N LEU A 53 6.42 -2.65 -12.35
CA LEU A 53 7.71 -2.29 -11.76
C LEU A 53 8.75 -3.40 -11.85
N ASN A 54 8.34 -4.63 -12.15
CA ASN A 54 9.16 -5.84 -12.10
C ASN A 54 9.84 -6.06 -10.73
N LEU A 55 9.16 -5.64 -9.65
CA LEU A 55 9.62 -5.77 -8.26
C LEU A 55 8.56 -6.49 -7.45
N ARG A 56 8.99 -7.24 -6.43
CA ARG A 56 8.08 -7.72 -5.38
C ARG A 56 7.74 -6.55 -4.48
N VAL A 57 6.45 -6.28 -4.35
CA VAL A 57 5.90 -5.22 -3.51
C VAL A 57 4.85 -5.87 -2.62
N ASN A 58 4.94 -5.66 -1.31
CA ASN A 58 3.88 -6.05 -0.38
C ASN A 58 2.80 -4.96 -0.42
N VAL A 59 1.52 -5.34 -0.46
CA VAL A 59 0.41 -4.37 -0.39
C VAL A 59 -0.30 -4.51 0.94
N GLU A 60 -0.59 -3.39 1.59
CA GLU A 60 -1.37 -3.36 2.83
C GLU A 60 -2.63 -2.53 2.61
N LEU A 61 -3.79 -3.16 2.78
CA LEU A 61 -5.07 -2.47 2.70
C LEU A 61 -5.39 -1.85 4.06
N VAL A 62 -5.57 -0.53 4.08
CA VAL A 62 -5.90 0.22 5.30
C VAL A 62 -7.25 0.92 5.20
N GLU A 63 -7.82 1.26 6.34
CA GLU A 63 -9.10 1.97 6.40
C GLU A 63 -8.99 3.36 5.75
N HIS A 64 -10.10 3.82 5.20
CA HIS A 64 -10.20 5.17 4.66
C HIS A 64 -9.88 6.24 5.71
N GLY A 65 -9.01 7.18 5.37
CA GLY A 65 -8.60 8.28 6.25
C GLY A 65 -7.49 7.95 7.24
N THR A 66 -6.97 6.72 7.24
CA THR A 66 -5.83 6.33 8.09
C THR A 66 -4.52 6.95 7.62
N ILE A 67 -4.34 7.20 6.33
CA ILE A 67 -3.09 7.77 5.81
C ILE A 67 -3.05 9.27 6.11
N PRO A 68 -2.02 9.79 6.83
CA PRO A 68 -1.97 11.18 7.24
C PRO A 68 -2.02 12.16 6.05
N ARG A 69 -2.93 13.13 6.13
CA ARG A 69 -3.03 14.23 5.16
C ARG A 69 -2.06 15.34 5.56
N THR A 70 -1.13 15.68 4.69
CA THR A 70 -0.24 16.83 4.88
C THR A 70 -0.86 18.08 4.26
N SER A 71 -0.76 19.22 4.95
CA SER A 71 -1.23 20.52 4.44
C SER A 71 -0.41 21.07 3.27
N GLY A 72 0.77 20.51 3.01
CA GLY A 72 1.64 20.81 1.87
C GLY A 72 1.79 19.62 0.91
N LYS A 73 2.99 19.44 0.34
CA LYS A 73 3.28 18.29 -0.54
C LYS A 73 3.08 16.97 0.21
N ALA A 74 2.30 16.06 -0.39
CA ALA A 74 2.06 14.74 0.16
C ALA A 74 3.37 13.95 0.34
N LYS A 75 3.69 13.54 1.56
CA LYS A 75 4.79 12.62 1.84
C LYS A 75 4.36 11.18 1.53
N LYS A 76 4.48 10.83 0.25
CA LYS A 76 4.09 9.50 -0.27
C LYS A 76 5.09 8.40 0.07
N VAL A 77 6.32 8.72 0.44
CA VAL A 77 7.37 7.73 0.74
C VAL A 77 7.93 7.97 2.14
N ILE A 78 7.97 6.91 2.94
CA ILE A 78 8.67 6.83 4.21
C ILE A 78 9.82 5.83 4.03
N ASP A 79 11.04 6.33 4.10
CA ASP A 79 12.23 5.49 4.14
C ASP A 79 12.59 5.20 5.60
N ARG A 80 12.60 3.92 5.97
CA ARG A 80 12.95 3.41 7.31
C ARG A 80 14.23 2.58 7.29
N ARG A 81 14.95 2.53 6.16
CA ARG A 81 16.20 1.78 6.08
C ARG A 81 17.21 2.41 7.03
N GLU A 82 17.67 1.63 8.01
CA GLU A 82 18.83 2.00 8.81
C GLU A 82 20.09 1.83 7.92
N ILE A 83 20.93 2.86 7.88
CA ILE A 83 22.16 2.90 7.09
C ILE A 83 23.33 2.41 7.93
#